data_AF-A0AAJ2L858-F1
#
_entry.id   AF-A0AAJ2L858-F1
#
_cell.length_a   1.000
_cell.length_b   1.000
_cell.length_c   1.000
_cell.angle_alpha   90.00
_cell.angle_beta   90.00
_cell.angle_gamma   90.00
#
_symmetry.space_group_name_H-M   'P 1'
#
loop_
_entity.id
_entity.type
_entity.pdbx_description
1 polymer ?
#
loop_
_entity_poly.entity_id
_entity_poly.type
_entity_poly.pdbx_seq_one_letter_code
_entity_poly.pdbx_strand_id
1 'polypeptide(L)'
;MNPKPLSKDFYSFIIFFLSILIVVSAIQSVALLVIGSAMMSLESFNSWFWLVLGVFVVTNGAMVRYLLHREYRLAAIACVASCIAVLFHYLLILNREFRVFYQEHYREVASILFGTSVLWGLSLVFTKAGENRWLRLGGILTVFFSLLLTILFFLYFQVSEGSTKILIDKLSRWVSFFELTAAFCIVVHFYREDERLTVTDNRPAQTIPALLKLAAFLGLLFLGFNFSVEAWRYSMPYKPSTTEVRRAKLVQPHHFIDKSGDSLGYRLLKPLDYDSTKQYPLIVCLHHGGAHGRDNIRQLSADPAPFLMEQGNRTRYPSFIFMPQCPQGMGFSGAYGNASVDSLVFRAIRELQGRLPIDPKRIYVLGVSGGGYGSWHFISAHPEMFAAAVPICGGGEPKYGPKLVNVPVWAFHGARDKLAPVEHSREMIAAIRKAGGHPKYTEYEFAGHGIWDNVRKEGIMEWMFAQHKE
;
A
#
# COMPACT_ATOMS: atom_id res chain seq x y z
N MET A 1 -32.18 -34.49 21.56
CA MET A 1 -30.99 -35.18 22.15
C MET A 1 -29.77 -34.37 21.76
N ASN A 2 -28.84 -34.10 22.68
CA ASN A 2 -27.59 -33.45 22.29
C ASN A 2 -26.80 -34.38 21.37
N PRO A 3 -26.30 -33.90 20.21
CA PRO A 3 -25.49 -34.73 19.33
C PRO A 3 -24.25 -35.22 20.07
N LYS A 4 -23.88 -36.49 19.83
CA LYS A 4 -22.66 -37.07 20.41
C LYS A 4 -21.45 -36.19 20.07
N PRO A 5 -20.47 -36.02 20.97
CA PRO A 5 -19.29 -35.21 20.67
C PRO A 5 -18.51 -35.78 19.46
N LEU A 6 -17.83 -34.89 18.73
CA LEU A 6 -16.91 -35.30 17.66
C LEU A 6 -15.68 -36.01 18.25
N SER A 7 -14.89 -36.66 17.40
CA SER A 7 -13.71 -37.41 17.84
C SER A 7 -12.60 -36.53 18.41
N LYS A 8 -11.75 -37.12 19.26
CA LYS A 8 -10.55 -36.47 19.79
C LYS A 8 -9.61 -35.98 18.68
N ASP A 9 -9.48 -36.75 17.61
CA ASP A 9 -8.72 -36.36 16.42
C ASP A 9 -9.24 -35.07 15.77
N PHE A 10 -10.58 -34.91 15.71
CA PHE A 10 -11.19 -33.71 15.17
C PHE A 10 -10.90 -32.49 16.06
N TYR A 11 -11.04 -32.62 17.38
CA TYR A 11 -10.75 -31.53 18.30
C TYR A 11 -9.26 -31.15 18.29
N SER A 12 -8.36 -32.14 18.31
CA SER A 12 -6.92 -31.91 18.11
C SER A 12 -6.63 -31.21 16.78
N PHE A 13 -7.35 -31.56 15.71
CA PHE A 13 -7.19 -30.93 14.40
C PHE A 13 -7.61 -29.46 14.39
N ILE A 14 -8.82 -29.15 14.87
CA ILE A 14 -9.31 -27.77 14.87
C ILE A 14 -8.54 -26.88 15.87
N ILE A 15 -8.14 -27.41 17.03
CA ILE A 15 -7.30 -26.67 18.00
C ILE A 15 -5.96 -26.30 17.38
N PHE A 16 -5.31 -27.23 16.66
CA PHE A 16 -4.06 -26.96 15.96
C PHE A 16 -4.23 -25.84 14.94
N PHE A 17 -5.23 -25.95 14.05
CA PHE A 17 -5.42 -25.00 12.96
C PHE A 17 -5.89 -23.62 13.44
N LEU A 18 -6.73 -23.55 14.49
CA LEU A 18 -7.04 -22.28 15.16
C LEU A 18 -5.80 -21.65 15.80
N SER A 19 -4.94 -22.46 16.43
CA SER A 19 -3.68 -21.97 17.01
C SER A 19 -2.74 -21.42 15.94
N ILE A 20 -2.57 -22.14 14.82
CA ILE A 20 -1.79 -21.64 13.67
C ILE A 20 -2.40 -20.36 13.11
N LEU A 21 -3.73 -20.29 12.96
CA LEU A 21 -4.43 -19.10 12.49
C LEU A 21 -4.16 -17.88 13.39
N ILE A 22 -4.16 -18.05 14.71
CA ILE A 22 -3.81 -17.00 15.67
C ILE A 22 -2.36 -16.55 15.46
N VAL A 23 -1.41 -17.49 15.33
CA VAL A 23 0.02 -17.16 15.16
C VAL A 23 0.26 -16.41 13.84
N VAL A 24 -0.30 -16.88 12.72
CA VAL A 24 -0.14 -16.18 11.44
C VAL A 24 -0.80 -14.79 11.48
N SER A 25 -1.97 -14.67 12.10
CA SER A 25 -2.64 -13.39 12.23
C SER A 25 -1.88 -12.44 13.16
N ALA A 26 -1.23 -12.93 14.21
CA ALA A 26 -0.35 -12.13 15.07
C ALA A 26 0.88 -11.61 14.32
N ILE A 27 1.55 -12.47 13.54
CA ILE A 27 2.69 -12.06 12.69
C ILE A 27 2.26 -10.96 11.72
N GLN A 28 1.12 -11.14 11.05
CA GLN A 28 0.59 -10.16 10.11
C GLN A 28 0.21 -8.84 10.80
N SER A 29 -0.43 -8.90 11.98
CA SER A 29 -0.79 -7.71 12.75
C SER A 29 0.44 -6.97 13.27
N VAL A 30 1.51 -7.66 13.68
CA VAL A 30 2.78 -7.02 14.04
C VAL A 30 3.41 -6.34 12.83
N ALA A 31 3.45 -6.97 11.67
CA ALA A 31 3.94 -6.33 10.45
C ALA A 31 3.11 -5.08 10.11
N LEU A 32 1.78 -5.16 10.22
CA LEU A 32 0.90 -4.01 9.99
C LEU A 32 1.16 -2.88 11.00
N LEU A 33 1.39 -3.19 12.28
CA LEU A 33 1.73 -2.18 13.30
C LEU A 33 3.06 -1.48 12.98
N VAL A 34 4.07 -2.23 12.55
CA VAL A 34 5.43 -1.74 12.36
C VAL A 34 5.60 -1.02 11.02
N ILE A 35 5.15 -1.61 9.92
CA ILE A 35 5.39 -1.11 8.55
C ILE A 35 4.11 -0.71 7.81
N GLY A 36 2.93 -0.94 8.39
CA GLY A 36 1.65 -0.55 7.80
C GLY A 36 1.30 -1.33 6.54
N SER A 37 0.57 -0.67 5.64
CA SER A 37 0.19 -1.21 4.33
C SER A 37 1.40 -1.53 3.44
N ALA A 38 2.59 -1.03 3.77
CA ALA A 38 3.83 -1.40 3.09
C ALA A 38 4.15 -2.89 3.17
N MET A 39 3.55 -3.65 4.10
CA MET A 39 3.70 -5.12 4.11
C MET A 39 3.27 -5.77 2.78
N MET A 40 2.32 -5.17 2.06
CA MET A 40 1.86 -5.68 0.75
C MET A 40 2.91 -5.52 -0.36
N SER A 41 3.95 -4.72 -0.11
CA SER A 41 5.06 -4.51 -1.04
C SER A 41 6.26 -5.44 -0.78
N LEU A 42 6.21 -6.24 0.27
CA LEU A 42 7.26 -7.21 0.58
C LEU A 42 7.29 -8.32 -0.48
N GLU A 43 8.48 -8.76 -0.84
CA GLU A 43 8.69 -9.86 -1.80
C GLU A 43 8.06 -11.16 -1.30
N SER A 44 8.15 -11.41 0.01
CA SER A 44 7.54 -12.56 0.66
C SER A 44 6.02 -12.47 0.83
N PHE A 45 5.40 -11.31 0.58
CA PHE A 45 3.98 -11.07 0.89
C PHE A 45 3.07 -12.10 0.22
N ASN A 46 3.24 -12.36 -1.08
CA ASN A 46 2.36 -13.27 -1.80
C ASN A 46 2.41 -14.70 -1.23
N SER A 47 3.61 -15.23 -1.00
CA SER A 47 3.79 -16.58 -0.46
C SER A 47 3.25 -16.69 0.96
N TRP A 48 3.51 -15.68 1.79
CA TRP A 48 2.94 -15.55 3.12
C TRP A 48 1.40 -15.55 3.08
N PHE A 49 0.83 -14.75 2.20
CA PHE A 49 -0.61 -14.56 2.09
C PHE A 49 -1.33 -15.84 1.63
N TRP A 50 -0.73 -16.63 0.73
CA TRP A 50 -1.26 -17.95 0.36
C TRP A 50 -1.25 -18.95 1.53
N LEU A 51 -0.24 -18.92 2.40
CA LEU A 51 -0.23 -19.73 3.62
C LEU A 51 -1.38 -19.32 4.54
N VAL A 52 -1.56 -18.02 4.79
CA VAL A 52 -2.65 -17.48 5.62
C VAL A 52 -3.99 -17.93 5.08
N LEU A 53 -4.20 -17.83 3.76
CA LEU A 53 -5.42 -18.24 3.09
C LEU A 53 -5.68 -19.76 3.21
N GLY A 54 -4.65 -20.58 3.02
CA GLY A 54 -4.76 -22.03 3.17
C GLY A 54 -5.14 -22.44 4.59
N VAL A 55 -4.47 -21.86 5.60
CA VAL A 55 -4.80 -22.06 7.02
C VAL A 55 -6.23 -21.60 7.29
N PHE A 56 -6.62 -20.42 6.81
CA PHE A 56 -7.96 -19.86 6.99
C PHE A 56 -9.07 -20.79 6.47
N VAL A 57 -8.92 -21.32 5.25
CA VAL A 57 -9.90 -22.22 4.63
C VAL A 57 -10.03 -23.52 5.43
N VAL A 58 -8.91 -24.14 5.82
CA VAL A 58 -8.92 -25.39 6.59
C VAL A 58 -9.55 -25.20 7.96
N THR A 59 -9.18 -24.13 8.68
CA THR A 59 -9.71 -23.80 10.01
C THR A 59 -11.22 -23.59 9.95
N ASN A 60 -11.71 -22.77 9.02
CA ASN A 60 -13.13 -22.45 8.94
C ASN A 60 -13.96 -23.61 8.37
N GLY A 61 -13.41 -24.43 7.48
CA GLY A 61 -14.05 -25.68 7.06
C GLY A 61 -14.31 -26.62 8.25
N ALA A 62 -13.33 -26.76 9.14
CA ALA A 62 -13.50 -27.51 10.39
C ALA A 62 -14.53 -26.85 11.33
N MET A 63 -14.51 -25.51 11.44
CA MET A 63 -15.48 -24.76 12.26
C MET A 63 -16.91 -24.97 11.77
N VAL A 64 -17.17 -24.83 10.46
CA VAL A 64 -18.50 -25.06 9.87
C VAL A 64 -18.96 -26.49 10.12
N ARG A 65 -18.08 -27.48 9.96
CA ARG A 65 -18.39 -28.89 10.27
C ARG A 65 -18.82 -29.06 11.73
N TYR A 66 -18.11 -28.43 12.67
CA TYR A 66 -18.48 -28.45 14.09
C TYR A 66 -19.85 -27.81 14.33
N LEU A 67 -20.09 -26.63 13.78
CA LEU A 67 -21.34 -25.88 13.97
C LEU A 67 -22.55 -26.66 13.42
N LEU A 68 -22.41 -27.26 12.24
CA LEU A 68 -23.46 -28.10 11.64
C LEU A 68 -23.71 -29.36 12.47
N HIS A 69 -22.66 -30.03 12.95
CA HIS A 69 -22.76 -31.22 13.81
C HIS A 69 -23.47 -30.91 15.14
N ARG A 70 -23.28 -29.71 15.68
CA ARG A 70 -23.95 -29.22 16.89
C ARG A 70 -25.33 -28.61 16.65
N GLU A 71 -25.81 -28.65 15.42
CA GLU A 71 -27.07 -28.04 14.98
C GLU A 71 -27.13 -26.51 15.19
N TYR A 72 -25.98 -25.84 15.27
CA TYR A 72 -25.86 -24.38 15.32
C TYR A 72 -26.00 -23.78 13.91
N ARG A 73 -27.14 -24.04 13.25
CA ARG A 73 -27.35 -23.74 11.82
C ARG A 73 -27.14 -22.27 11.45
N LEU A 74 -27.67 -21.34 12.25
CA LEU A 74 -27.51 -19.91 12.01
C LEU A 74 -26.04 -19.47 12.15
N ALA A 75 -25.32 -20.00 13.13
CA ALA A 75 -23.89 -19.75 13.27
C ALA A 75 -23.09 -20.34 12.12
N ALA A 76 -23.45 -21.54 11.62
CA ALA A 76 -22.82 -22.14 10.46
C ALA A 76 -23.00 -21.26 9.19
N ILE A 77 -24.22 -20.77 8.95
CA ILE A 77 -24.51 -19.87 7.82
C ILE A 77 -23.71 -18.57 7.94
N ALA A 78 -23.69 -17.95 9.12
CA ALA A 78 -22.94 -16.71 9.35
C ALA A 78 -21.42 -16.91 9.18
N CYS A 79 -20.89 -18.04 9.66
CA CYS A 79 -19.49 -18.43 9.46
C CYS A 79 -19.16 -18.56 7.96
N VAL A 80 -20.00 -19.25 7.18
CA VAL A 80 -19.84 -19.39 5.72
C VAL A 80 -19.89 -18.03 5.02
N ALA A 81 -20.86 -17.18 5.38
CA ALA A 81 -20.99 -15.84 4.79
C ALA A 81 -19.74 -14.97 5.06
N SER A 82 -19.22 -14.97 6.30
CA SER A 82 -17.98 -14.29 6.66
C SER A 82 -16.78 -14.86 5.88
N CYS A 83 -16.69 -16.19 5.75
CA CYS A 83 -15.64 -16.83 4.94
C CYS A 83 -15.69 -16.38 3.49
N ILE A 84 -16.86 -16.36 2.87
CA ILE A 84 -17.02 -15.91 1.47
C ILE A 84 -16.58 -14.46 1.33
N ALA A 85 -16.95 -13.58 2.25
CA ALA A 85 -16.53 -12.18 2.22
C ALA A 85 -15.00 -12.01 2.31
N VAL A 86 -14.35 -12.73 3.23
CA VAL A 86 -12.88 -12.72 3.38
C VAL A 86 -12.19 -13.28 2.13
N LEU A 87 -12.67 -14.41 1.60
CA LEU A 87 -12.13 -15.02 0.38
C LEU A 87 -12.28 -14.09 -0.83
N PHE A 88 -13.44 -13.46 -0.98
CA PHE A 88 -13.69 -12.50 -2.05
C PHE A 88 -12.73 -11.30 -1.95
N HIS A 89 -12.60 -10.72 -0.75
CA HIS A 89 -11.63 -9.65 -0.51
C HIS A 89 -10.20 -10.06 -0.86
N TYR A 90 -9.80 -11.28 -0.51
CA TYR A 90 -8.47 -11.78 -0.80
C TYR A 90 -8.24 -11.97 -2.31
N LEU A 91 -9.23 -12.45 -3.04
CA LEU A 91 -9.19 -12.54 -4.50
C LEU A 91 -9.02 -11.17 -5.14
N LEU A 92 -9.72 -10.15 -4.62
CA LEU A 92 -9.58 -8.76 -5.09
C LEU A 92 -8.18 -8.18 -4.85
N ILE A 93 -7.54 -8.50 -3.72
CA ILE A 93 -6.18 -8.04 -3.41
C ILE A 93 -5.13 -8.75 -4.29
N LEU A 94 -5.26 -10.07 -4.46
CA LEU A 94 -4.28 -10.89 -5.17
C LEU A 94 -4.36 -10.72 -6.69
N ASN A 95 -5.57 -10.51 -7.23
CA ASN A 95 -5.76 -10.36 -8.67
C ASN A 95 -5.58 -8.90 -9.09
N ARG A 96 -4.60 -8.66 -9.96
CA ARG A 96 -4.26 -7.32 -10.46
C ARG A 96 -5.38 -6.67 -11.27
N GLU A 97 -6.13 -7.45 -12.05
CA GLU A 97 -7.23 -6.93 -12.86
C GLU A 97 -8.37 -6.41 -11.97
N PHE A 98 -8.58 -7.05 -10.83
CA PHE A 98 -9.60 -6.64 -9.87
C PHE A 98 -9.14 -5.57 -8.88
N ARG A 99 -7.88 -5.13 -8.92
CA ARG A 99 -7.41 -4.05 -8.03
C ARG A 99 -8.09 -2.73 -8.34
N VAL A 100 -8.38 -2.44 -9.62
CA VAL A 100 -9.11 -1.21 -10.01
C VAL A 100 -10.53 -1.26 -9.44
N PHE A 101 -11.25 -2.36 -9.66
CA PHE A 101 -12.57 -2.58 -9.07
C PHE A 101 -12.54 -2.44 -7.55
N TYR A 102 -11.55 -3.07 -6.90
CA TYR A 102 -11.37 -2.99 -5.45
C TYR A 102 -11.11 -1.56 -4.97
N GLN A 103 -10.40 -0.74 -5.74
CA GLN A 103 -10.13 0.66 -5.40
C GLN A 103 -11.39 1.52 -5.51
N GLU A 104 -12.16 1.35 -6.58
CA GLU A 104 -13.42 2.08 -6.78
C GLU A 104 -14.48 1.69 -5.75
N HIS A 105 -14.47 0.43 -5.33
CA HIS A 105 -15.46 -0.15 -4.42
C HIS A 105 -14.91 -0.50 -3.04
N TYR A 106 -13.81 0.14 -2.62
CA TYR A 106 -13.12 -0.22 -1.38
C TYR A 106 -14.03 -0.10 -0.15
N ARG A 107 -14.91 0.92 -0.11
CA ARG A 107 -15.82 1.17 1.00
C ARG A 107 -16.89 0.10 1.10
N GLU A 108 -17.41 -0.34 -0.03
CA GLU A 108 -18.43 -1.37 -0.17
C GLU A 108 -17.85 -2.72 0.25
N VAL A 109 -16.66 -3.07 -0.25
CA VAL A 109 -15.96 -4.31 0.11
C VAL A 109 -15.66 -4.35 1.61
N ALA A 110 -15.13 -3.26 2.18
CA ALA A 110 -14.87 -3.17 3.62
C ALA A 110 -16.16 -3.27 4.44
N SER A 111 -17.25 -2.64 4.00
CA SER A 111 -18.55 -2.70 4.68
C SER A 111 -19.12 -4.12 4.71
N ILE A 112 -18.98 -4.89 3.62
CA ILE A 112 -19.39 -6.30 3.57
C ILE A 112 -18.56 -7.15 4.54
N LEU A 113 -17.24 -6.93 4.62
CA LEU A 113 -16.37 -7.63 5.56
C LEU A 113 -16.78 -7.36 7.01
N PHE A 114 -16.94 -6.09 7.38
CA PHE A 114 -17.33 -5.75 8.75
C PHE A 114 -18.74 -6.26 9.08
N GLY A 115 -19.69 -6.09 8.15
CA GLY A 115 -21.06 -6.55 8.35
C GLY A 115 -21.15 -8.06 8.55
N THR A 116 -20.46 -8.85 7.72
CA THR A 116 -20.44 -10.31 7.86
C THR A 116 -19.69 -10.78 9.11
N SER A 117 -18.65 -10.06 9.55
CA SER A 117 -17.98 -10.32 10.83
C SER A 117 -18.89 -10.04 12.04
N VAL A 118 -19.64 -8.94 12.02
CA VAL A 118 -20.64 -8.63 13.05
C VAL A 118 -21.74 -9.70 13.08
N LEU A 119 -22.26 -10.12 11.92
CA LEU A 119 -23.26 -11.19 11.84
C LEU A 119 -22.71 -12.51 12.40
N TRP A 120 -21.45 -12.84 12.11
CA TRP A 120 -20.77 -13.99 12.69
C TRP A 120 -20.72 -13.89 14.22
N GLY A 121 -20.24 -12.78 14.76
CA GLY A 121 -20.18 -12.58 16.22
C GLY A 121 -21.57 -12.64 16.88
N LEU A 122 -22.57 -11.96 16.33
CA LEU A 122 -23.95 -11.99 16.82
C LEU A 122 -24.53 -13.41 16.81
N SER A 123 -24.22 -14.20 15.79
CA SER A 123 -24.67 -15.60 15.70
C SER A 123 -24.12 -16.46 16.83
N LEU A 124 -22.91 -16.18 17.32
CA LEU A 124 -22.33 -16.86 18.47
C LEU A 124 -22.91 -16.39 19.80
N VAL A 125 -23.52 -15.20 19.86
CA VAL A 125 -24.09 -14.62 21.10
C VAL A 125 -25.56 -14.98 21.28
N PHE A 126 -26.36 -14.80 20.22
CA PHE A 126 -27.82 -14.80 20.31
C PHE A 126 -28.48 -16.10 19.82
N THR A 127 -27.70 -17.11 19.40
CA THR A 127 -28.22 -18.42 19.01
C THR A 127 -27.87 -19.49 20.04
N LYS A 128 -28.27 -20.75 19.80
CA LYS A 128 -27.90 -21.91 20.64
C LYS A 128 -26.38 -22.02 20.89
N ALA A 129 -25.55 -21.56 19.95
CA ALA A 129 -24.10 -21.52 20.14
C ALA A 129 -23.70 -20.69 21.38
N GLY A 130 -24.46 -19.64 21.68
CA GLY A 130 -24.23 -18.74 22.79
C GLY A 130 -24.52 -19.34 24.16
N GLU A 131 -25.13 -20.52 24.27
CA GLU A 131 -25.23 -21.23 25.55
C GLU A 131 -23.84 -21.61 26.09
N ASN A 132 -22.85 -21.78 25.20
CA ASN A 132 -21.47 -21.96 25.59
C ASN A 132 -20.81 -20.61 25.93
N ARG A 133 -20.32 -20.47 27.17
CA ARG A 133 -19.70 -19.23 27.65
C ARG A 133 -18.53 -18.71 26.80
N TRP A 134 -17.72 -19.62 26.23
CA TRP A 134 -16.55 -19.23 25.45
C TRP A 134 -16.90 -18.85 24.03
N LEU A 135 -17.83 -19.57 23.39
CA LEU A 135 -18.37 -19.14 22.09
C LEU A 135 -19.08 -17.80 22.22
N ARG A 136 -19.88 -17.61 23.27
CA ARG A 136 -20.54 -16.32 23.57
C ARG A 136 -19.51 -15.20 23.75
N LEU A 137 -18.48 -15.41 24.58
CA LEU A 137 -17.45 -14.40 24.81
C LEU A 137 -16.68 -14.07 23.53
N GLY A 138 -16.29 -15.09 22.74
CA GLY A 138 -15.67 -14.89 21.43
C GLY A 138 -16.56 -14.09 20.48
N GLY A 139 -17.87 -14.36 20.47
CA GLY A 139 -18.87 -13.59 19.73
C GLY A 139 -18.95 -12.13 20.17
N ILE A 140 -19.01 -11.87 21.48
CA ILE A 140 -19.04 -10.50 22.04
C ILE A 140 -17.80 -9.71 21.61
N LEU A 141 -16.61 -10.30 21.76
CA LEU A 141 -15.35 -9.67 21.37
C LEU A 141 -15.30 -9.40 19.86
N THR A 142 -15.73 -10.35 19.04
CA THR A 142 -15.82 -10.19 17.58
C THR A 142 -16.71 -9.00 17.21
N VAL A 143 -17.92 -8.92 17.77
CA VAL A 143 -18.84 -7.79 17.53
C VAL A 143 -18.22 -6.47 17.96
N PHE A 144 -17.64 -6.42 19.17
CA PHE A 144 -17.03 -5.21 19.71
C PHE A 144 -15.92 -4.66 18.80
N PHE A 145 -14.94 -5.50 18.44
CA PHE A 145 -13.81 -5.07 17.62
C PHE A 145 -14.22 -4.77 16.17
N SER A 146 -15.13 -5.56 15.59
CA SER A 146 -15.63 -5.30 14.23
C SER A 146 -16.42 -3.98 14.15
N LEU A 147 -17.23 -3.64 15.16
CA LEU A 147 -17.91 -2.34 15.22
C LEU A 147 -16.92 -1.19 15.41
N LEU A 148 -15.90 -1.37 16.26
CA LEU A 148 -14.86 -0.36 16.46
C LEU A 148 -14.06 -0.10 15.17
N LEU A 149 -13.68 -1.15 14.44
CA LEU A 149 -13.05 -1.02 13.12
C LEU A 149 -13.95 -0.32 12.12
N THR A 150 -15.25 -0.64 12.11
CA THR A 150 -16.24 0.03 11.26
C THR A 150 -16.27 1.54 11.53
N ILE A 151 -16.32 1.93 12.80
CA ILE A 151 -16.34 3.35 13.20
C ILE A 151 -15.05 4.05 12.75
N LEU A 152 -13.88 3.48 13.06
CA LEU A 152 -12.59 4.05 12.68
C LEU A 152 -12.45 4.17 11.15
N PHE A 153 -12.91 3.17 10.41
CA PHE A 153 -12.92 3.17 8.96
C PHE A 153 -13.73 4.33 8.38
N PHE A 154 -14.96 4.55 8.86
CA PHE A 154 -15.78 5.66 8.38
C PHE A 154 -15.21 7.03 8.80
N LEU A 155 -14.68 7.14 10.02
CA LEU A 155 -14.01 8.36 10.48
C LEU A 155 -12.80 8.71 9.61
N TYR A 156 -12.00 7.71 9.19
CA TYR A 156 -10.85 7.92 8.31
C TYR A 156 -11.22 8.67 7.02
N PHE A 157 -12.38 8.37 6.44
CA PHE A 157 -12.85 9.00 5.20
C PHE A 157 -13.58 10.33 5.39
N GLN A 158 -14.00 10.66 6.61
CA GLN A 158 -14.66 11.92 6.92
C GLN A 158 -13.68 13.03 7.29
N VAL A 159 -12.50 12.67 7.82
CA VAL A 159 -11.49 13.64 8.24
C VAL A 159 -10.62 14.08 7.06
N SER A 160 -10.34 15.38 6.94
CA SER A 160 -9.43 15.93 5.92
C SER A 160 -7.99 16.13 6.43
N GLU A 161 -7.82 16.30 7.74
CA GLU A 161 -6.52 16.57 8.37
C GLU A 161 -5.60 15.32 8.35
N GLY A 162 -4.38 15.49 7.84
CA GLY A 162 -3.43 14.39 7.68
C GLY A 162 -2.95 13.78 8.99
N SER A 163 -2.70 14.60 10.01
CA SER A 163 -2.24 14.17 11.34
C SER A 163 -3.25 13.23 12.00
N THR A 164 -4.54 13.58 11.93
CA THR A 164 -5.66 12.81 12.47
C THR A 164 -5.87 11.52 11.69
N LYS A 165 -5.76 11.54 10.36
CA LYS A 165 -5.81 10.30 9.55
C LYS A 165 -4.74 9.30 9.96
N ILE A 166 -3.51 9.77 10.20
CA ILE A 166 -2.41 8.92 10.69
C ILE A 166 -2.74 8.33 12.06
N LEU A 167 -3.35 9.11 12.95
CA LEU A 167 -3.80 8.62 14.26
C LEU A 167 -4.89 7.55 14.13
N ILE A 168 -5.92 7.79 13.31
CA ILE A 168 -7.02 6.84 13.07
C ILE A 168 -6.49 5.53 12.48
N ASP A 169 -5.58 5.62 11.51
CA ASP A 169 -4.92 4.45 10.93
C ASP A 169 -4.14 3.68 12.00
N LYS A 170 -3.30 4.34 12.82
CA LYS A 170 -2.60 3.69 13.93
C LYS A 170 -3.56 2.99 14.92
N LEU A 171 -4.66 3.64 15.29
CA LEU A 171 -5.67 3.04 16.15
C LEU A 171 -6.30 1.81 15.51
N SER A 172 -6.65 1.88 14.23
CA SER A 172 -7.25 0.76 13.49
C SER A 172 -6.33 -0.46 13.50
N ARG A 173 -5.01 -0.26 13.32
CA ARG A 173 -4.01 -1.35 13.37
C ARG A 173 -3.94 -2.02 14.75
N TRP A 174 -4.05 -1.24 15.83
CA TRP A 174 -4.11 -1.79 17.19
C TRP A 174 -5.40 -2.57 17.44
N VAL A 175 -6.54 -2.06 16.97
CA VAL A 175 -7.82 -2.74 17.08
C VAL A 175 -7.78 -4.09 16.34
N SER A 176 -7.23 -4.14 15.13
CA SER A 176 -7.02 -5.41 14.40
C SER A 176 -6.10 -6.39 15.14
N PHE A 177 -5.10 -5.91 15.89
CA PHE A 177 -4.26 -6.77 16.72
C PHE A 177 -5.05 -7.37 17.90
N PHE A 178 -5.86 -6.57 18.59
CA PHE A 178 -6.63 -7.05 19.75
C PHE A 178 -7.84 -7.92 19.38
N GLU A 179 -8.33 -7.85 18.14
CA GLU A 179 -9.38 -8.74 17.63
C GLU A 179 -9.00 -10.23 17.75
N LEU A 180 -7.70 -10.56 17.76
CA LEU A 180 -7.19 -11.91 17.99
C LEU A 180 -7.68 -12.54 19.31
N THR A 181 -8.02 -11.72 20.32
CA THR A 181 -8.57 -12.19 21.60
C THR A 181 -9.89 -12.96 21.44
N ALA A 182 -10.69 -12.66 20.40
CA ALA A 182 -11.89 -13.42 20.08
C ALA A 182 -11.57 -14.86 19.66
N ALA A 183 -10.51 -15.05 18.85
CA ALA A 183 -10.09 -16.37 18.40
C ALA A 183 -9.55 -17.24 19.55
N PHE A 184 -8.86 -16.64 20.52
CA PHE A 184 -8.43 -17.35 21.74
C PHE A 184 -9.62 -17.95 22.49
N CYS A 185 -10.75 -17.23 22.60
CA CYS A 185 -11.95 -17.78 23.25
C CYS A 185 -12.47 -19.05 22.54
N ILE A 186 -12.42 -19.07 21.21
CA ILE A 186 -12.82 -20.24 20.41
C ILE A 186 -11.84 -21.40 20.62
N VAL A 187 -10.54 -21.14 20.74
CA VAL A 187 -9.55 -22.19 21.09
C VAL A 187 -9.85 -22.78 22.47
N VAL A 188 -10.09 -21.95 23.49
CA VAL A 188 -10.41 -22.44 24.84
C VAL A 188 -11.71 -23.26 24.84
N HIS A 189 -12.70 -22.88 24.02
CA HIS A 189 -13.90 -23.69 23.81
C HIS A 189 -13.56 -25.10 23.35
N PHE A 190 -12.79 -25.24 22.25
CA PHE A 190 -12.46 -26.55 21.71
C PHE A 190 -11.54 -27.37 22.62
N TYR A 191 -10.61 -26.72 23.31
CA TYR A 191 -9.77 -27.39 24.31
C TYR A 191 -10.61 -28.03 25.42
N ARG A 192 -11.65 -27.34 25.91
CA ARG A 192 -12.56 -27.90 26.91
C ARG A 192 -13.48 -28.98 26.38
N GLU A 193 -13.85 -28.93 25.10
CA GLU A 193 -14.60 -30.01 24.47
C GLU A 193 -13.74 -31.27 24.31
N ASP A 194 -12.44 -31.13 24.05
CA ASP A 194 -11.47 -32.22 24.02
C ASP A 194 -11.28 -32.87 25.40
N GLU A 195 -11.11 -32.06 26.46
CA GLU A 195 -10.93 -32.54 27.83
C GLU A 195 -12.12 -33.34 28.37
N ARG A 196 -13.34 -33.06 27.88
CA ARG A 196 -14.57 -33.77 28.26
C ARG A 196 -14.65 -35.20 27.71
N LEU A 197 -13.80 -35.56 26.74
CA LEU A 197 -13.76 -36.90 26.16
C LEU A 197 -12.90 -37.82 27.05
N THR A 198 -13.53 -38.84 27.64
CA THR A 198 -12.80 -39.94 28.28
C THR A 198 -12.08 -40.73 27.19
N VAL A 199 -10.75 -40.85 27.30
CA VAL A 199 -9.90 -41.52 26.29
C VAL A 199 -10.43 -42.92 26.02
N THR A 200 -10.70 -43.26 24.75
CA THR A 200 -10.71 -44.63 24.20
C THR A 200 -10.97 -44.55 22.70
N ASP A 201 -9.92 -44.33 21.92
CA ASP A 201 -9.86 -44.90 20.58
C ASP A 201 -8.39 -44.99 20.17
N ASN A 202 -7.81 -46.19 20.25
CA ASN A 202 -6.49 -46.49 19.67
C ASN A 202 -6.60 -46.62 18.15
N ARG A 203 -7.22 -45.63 17.48
CA ARG A 203 -7.25 -45.60 16.03
C ARG A 203 -5.91 -45.06 15.53
N PRO A 204 -5.32 -45.68 14.50
CA PRO A 204 -4.10 -45.16 13.89
C PRO A 204 -4.35 -43.73 13.38
N ALA A 205 -3.37 -42.86 13.60
CA ALA A 205 -3.44 -41.46 13.18
C ALA A 205 -3.72 -41.38 11.68
N GLN A 206 -4.70 -40.56 11.28
CA GLN A 206 -5.04 -40.38 9.87
C GLN A 206 -3.91 -39.62 9.15
N THR A 207 -3.47 -40.16 8.02
CA THR A 207 -2.34 -39.62 7.24
C THR A 207 -2.61 -38.21 6.73
N ILE A 208 -3.82 -37.93 6.22
CA ILE A 208 -4.14 -36.62 5.61
C ILE A 208 -4.14 -35.48 6.65
N PRO A 209 -4.87 -35.55 7.78
CA PRO A 209 -4.79 -34.54 8.84
C PRO A 209 -3.36 -34.31 9.36
N ALA A 210 -2.56 -35.37 9.52
CA ALA A 210 -1.17 -35.25 9.95
C ALA A 210 -0.31 -34.49 8.93
N LEU A 211 -0.44 -34.81 7.64
CA LEU A 211 0.26 -34.12 6.55
C LEU A 211 -0.15 -32.65 6.45
N LEU A 212 -1.44 -32.33 6.63
CA LEU A 212 -1.92 -30.95 6.64
C LEU A 212 -1.34 -30.16 7.83
N LYS A 213 -1.29 -30.75 9.03
CA LYS A 213 -0.67 -30.13 10.20
C LYS A 213 0.82 -29.88 9.96
N LEU A 214 1.54 -30.86 9.42
CA LEU A 214 2.95 -30.74 9.10
C LEU A 214 3.21 -29.64 8.05
N ALA A 215 2.43 -29.61 6.97
CA ALA A 215 2.55 -28.60 5.92
C ALA A 215 2.29 -27.19 6.45
N ALA A 216 1.25 -27.01 7.27
CA ALA A 216 0.95 -25.72 7.90
C ALA A 216 2.07 -25.28 8.86
N PHE A 217 2.63 -26.21 9.64
CA PHE A 217 3.73 -25.93 10.56
C PHE A 217 5.03 -25.55 9.81
N LEU A 218 5.43 -26.34 8.81
CA LEU A 218 6.61 -26.05 8.00
C LEU A 218 6.45 -24.75 7.19
N GLY A 219 5.25 -24.52 6.66
CA GLY A 219 4.89 -23.28 5.99
C GLY A 219 5.04 -22.08 6.93
N LEU A 220 4.52 -22.17 8.15
CA LEU A 220 4.68 -21.13 9.18
C LEU A 220 6.16 -20.89 9.50
N LEU A 221 6.95 -21.95 9.70
CA LEU A 221 8.38 -21.81 10.01
C LEU A 221 9.14 -21.13 8.87
N PHE A 222 8.94 -21.54 7.62
CA PHE A 222 9.71 -21.01 6.50
C PHE A 222 9.17 -19.66 6.01
N LEU A 223 7.88 -19.58 5.68
CA LEU A 223 7.26 -18.38 5.12
C LEU A 223 7.05 -17.32 6.18
N GLY A 224 6.67 -17.71 7.41
CA GLY A 224 6.52 -16.78 8.52
C GLY A 224 7.84 -16.18 8.98
N PHE A 225 8.93 -16.96 9.01
CA PHE A 225 10.26 -16.42 9.29
C PHE A 225 10.70 -15.42 8.20
N ASN A 226 10.61 -15.80 6.93
CA ASN A 226 11.00 -14.93 5.82
C ASN A 226 10.20 -13.61 5.83
N PHE A 227 8.88 -13.70 5.97
CA PHE A 227 8.00 -12.52 6.07
C PHE A 227 8.35 -11.63 7.26
N SER A 228 8.56 -12.22 8.44
CA SER A 228 8.90 -11.47 9.65
C SER A 228 10.25 -10.78 9.55
N VAL A 229 11.27 -11.46 9.01
CA VAL A 229 12.61 -10.89 8.80
C VAL A 229 12.57 -9.76 7.78
N GLU A 230 11.82 -9.93 6.69
CA GLU A 230 11.67 -8.88 5.68
C GLU A 230 10.94 -7.66 6.23
N ALA A 231 9.83 -7.87 6.95
CA ALA A 231 9.09 -6.80 7.63
C ALA A 231 9.96 -6.07 8.67
N TRP A 232 10.76 -6.81 9.45
CA TRP A 232 11.68 -6.22 10.40
C TRP A 232 12.78 -5.40 9.70
N ARG A 233 13.40 -5.93 8.64
CA ARG A 233 14.39 -5.19 7.84
C ARG A 233 13.80 -3.91 7.25
N TYR A 234 12.56 -3.96 6.77
CA TYR A 234 11.85 -2.79 6.26
C TYR A 234 11.64 -1.72 7.33
N SER A 235 11.43 -2.12 8.58
CA SER A 235 11.25 -1.20 9.72
C SER A 235 12.53 -0.51 10.18
N MET A 236 13.70 -1.07 9.85
CA MET A 236 14.98 -0.53 10.31
C MET A 236 15.28 0.81 9.63
N PRO A 237 15.95 1.75 10.33
CA PRO A 237 16.41 3.00 9.72
C PRO A 237 17.25 2.72 8.49
N TYR A 238 17.02 3.48 7.43
CA TYR A 238 17.80 3.32 6.22
C TYR A 238 19.29 3.56 6.47
N LYS A 239 20.13 2.70 5.90
CA LYS A 239 21.56 2.97 5.76
C LYS A 239 21.86 3.25 4.29
N PRO A 240 22.11 4.51 3.92
CA PRO A 240 22.45 4.85 2.54
C PRO A 240 23.77 4.21 2.13
N SER A 241 23.84 3.77 0.88
CA SER A 241 25.06 3.29 0.24
C SER A 241 26.12 4.41 0.16
N THR A 242 27.38 4.01 -0.02
CA THR A 242 28.48 4.96 -0.22
C THR A 242 28.25 5.87 -1.42
N THR A 243 27.64 5.34 -2.48
CA THR A 243 27.27 6.09 -3.70
C THR A 243 26.22 7.16 -3.41
N GLU A 244 25.18 6.83 -2.65
CA GLU A 244 24.14 7.80 -2.26
C GLU A 244 24.71 8.90 -1.38
N VAL A 245 25.54 8.56 -0.40
CA VAL A 245 26.21 9.55 0.45
C VAL A 245 27.10 10.48 -0.38
N ARG A 246 27.84 9.95 -1.36
CA ARG A 246 28.65 10.77 -2.28
C ARG A 246 27.77 11.72 -3.10
N ARG A 247 26.66 11.26 -3.66
CA ARG A 247 25.72 12.12 -4.41
C ARG A 247 25.11 13.19 -3.52
N ALA A 248 24.69 12.84 -2.30
CA ALA A 248 24.10 13.77 -1.36
C ALA A 248 25.05 14.92 -0.96
N LYS A 249 26.37 14.71 -1.01
CA LYS A 249 27.36 15.78 -0.80
C LYS A 249 27.38 16.83 -1.93
N LEU A 250 26.89 16.49 -3.12
CA LEU A 250 26.84 17.40 -4.27
C LEU A 250 25.59 18.31 -4.24
N VAL A 251 24.63 18.04 -3.36
CA VAL A 251 23.31 18.70 -3.37
C VAL A 251 22.94 19.21 -1.99
N GLN A 252 22.51 20.46 -1.90
CA GLN A 252 22.28 21.13 -0.62
C GLN A 252 21.02 20.56 0.06
N PRO A 253 21.12 20.10 1.32
CA PRO A 253 19.95 19.70 2.10
C PRO A 253 19.19 20.92 2.59
N HIS A 254 17.87 20.87 2.51
CA HIS A 254 16.98 21.87 3.06
C HIS A 254 15.75 21.22 3.69
N HIS A 255 15.09 21.99 4.55
CA HIS A 255 13.78 21.66 5.11
C HIS A 255 12.85 22.83 4.85
N PHE A 256 11.68 22.52 4.32
CA PHE A 256 10.54 23.44 4.32
C PHE A 256 9.70 23.13 5.56
N ILE A 257 9.27 24.15 6.29
CA ILE A 257 8.37 24.03 7.44
C ILE A 257 7.22 25.00 7.20
N ASP A 258 5.98 24.49 7.20
CA ASP A 258 4.80 25.32 7.03
C ASP A 258 4.33 25.95 8.35
N LYS A 259 3.28 26.79 8.27
CA LYS A 259 2.72 27.48 9.44
C LYS A 259 2.11 26.53 10.49
N SER A 260 1.73 25.31 10.10
CA SER A 260 1.23 24.27 11.00
C SER A 260 2.34 23.43 11.64
N GLY A 261 3.61 23.65 11.24
CA GLY A 261 4.76 22.88 11.70
C GLY A 261 5.00 21.60 10.91
N ASP A 262 4.24 21.35 9.84
CA ASP A 262 4.51 20.25 8.93
C ASP A 262 5.78 20.53 8.13
N SER A 263 6.59 19.48 7.91
CA SER A 263 7.90 19.62 7.29
C SER A 263 8.10 18.72 6.07
N LEU A 264 8.85 19.25 5.12
CA LEU A 264 9.29 18.55 3.91
C LEU A 264 10.81 18.65 3.80
N GLY A 265 11.48 17.51 3.90
CA GLY A 265 12.89 17.39 3.54
C GLY A 265 13.06 17.42 2.03
N TYR A 266 13.99 18.23 1.53
CA TYR A 266 14.32 18.26 0.12
C TYR A 266 15.79 18.54 -0.13
N ARG A 267 16.21 18.24 -1.36
CA ARG A 267 17.52 18.59 -1.90
C ARG A 267 17.36 19.65 -2.98
N LEU A 268 18.25 20.63 -2.97
CA LEU A 268 18.29 21.67 -3.99
C LEU A 268 19.66 21.73 -4.65
N LEU A 269 19.67 21.58 -5.97
CA LEU A 269 20.86 21.81 -6.79
C LEU A 269 20.71 23.14 -7.51
N LYS A 270 21.72 23.99 -7.40
CA LYS A 270 21.80 25.27 -8.14
C LYS A 270 22.36 25.02 -9.56
N PRO A 271 22.12 25.91 -10.53
CA PRO A 271 22.85 25.85 -11.81
C PRO A 271 24.37 25.90 -11.56
N LEU A 272 25.14 25.34 -12.49
CA LEU A 272 26.60 25.56 -12.50
C LEU A 272 26.88 27.06 -12.69
N ASP A 273 27.90 27.57 -12.00
CA ASP A 273 28.30 28.98 -12.05
C ASP A 273 27.13 29.95 -11.78
N TYR A 274 26.33 29.62 -10.77
CA TYR A 274 25.12 30.37 -10.39
C TYR A 274 25.37 31.87 -10.25
N ASP A 275 24.62 32.65 -11.01
CA ASP A 275 24.60 34.11 -11.02
C ASP A 275 23.23 34.60 -10.57
N SER A 276 23.15 35.24 -9.41
CA SER A 276 21.88 35.71 -8.84
C SER A 276 21.18 36.79 -9.67
N THR A 277 21.84 37.38 -10.67
CA THR A 277 21.25 38.38 -11.55
C THR A 277 20.48 37.77 -12.74
N LYS A 278 20.65 36.46 -12.99
CA LYS A 278 19.99 35.73 -14.08
C LYS A 278 18.82 34.92 -13.56
N GLN A 279 17.75 34.83 -14.36
CA GLN A 279 16.66 33.91 -14.11
C GLN A 279 16.93 32.52 -14.69
N TYR A 280 16.64 31.49 -13.91
CA TYR A 280 16.86 30.09 -14.28
C TYR A 280 15.58 29.27 -14.23
N PRO A 281 15.40 28.27 -15.10
CA PRO A 281 14.35 27.26 -14.96
C PRO A 281 14.43 26.51 -13.63
N LEU A 282 13.31 25.92 -13.22
CA LEU A 282 13.22 24.98 -12.11
C LEU A 282 12.75 23.61 -12.61
N ILE A 283 13.52 22.55 -12.34
CA ILE A 283 13.09 21.17 -12.51
C ILE A 283 12.64 20.61 -11.15
N VAL A 284 11.37 20.24 -11.05
CA VAL A 284 10.81 19.49 -9.92
C VAL A 284 10.98 18.00 -10.18
N CYS A 285 11.91 17.38 -9.46
CA CYS A 285 12.34 15.99 -9.65
C CYS A 285 11.70 15.08 -8.61
N LEU A 286 10.71 14.28 -9.01
CA LEU A 286 9.96 13.39 -8.13
C LEU A 286 10.52 11.97 -8.19
N HIS A 287 10.89 11.42 -7.03
CA HIS A 287 11.54 10.11 -6.92
C HIS A 287 10.56 8.93 -7.09
N HIS A 288 11.09 7.75 -7.40
CA HIS A 288 10.33 6.49 -7.44
C HIS A 288 9.88 6.02 -6.05
N GLY A 289 8.93 5.08 -5.99
CA GLY A 289 8.31 4.65 -4.72
C GLY A 289 9.26 3.99 -3.70
N GLY A 290 10.44 3.52 -4.12
CA GLY A 290 11.44 2.95 -3.22
C GLY A 290 12.25 3.99 -2.43
N ALA A 291 12.15 5.27 -2.81
CA ALA A 291 12.95 6.35 -2.22
C ALA A 291 12.20 7.16 -1.15
N HIS A 292 11.02 6.70 -0.72
CA HIS A 292 10.32 7.29 0.43
C HIS A 292 11.17 7.25 1.69
N GLY A 293 11.07 8.30 2.50
CA GLY A 293 11.85 8.42 3.73
C GLY A 293 11.89 9.82 4.31
N ARG A 294 12.74 10.00 5.32
CA ARG A 294 13.00 11.28 6.00
C ARG A 294 14.50 11.56 6.18
N ASP A 295 15.36 10.71 5.62
CA ASP A 295 16.82 10.80 5.69
C ASP A 295 17.40 11.91 4.80
N ASN A 296 16.58 12.47 3.92
CA ASN A 296 16.93 13.47 2.93
C ASN A 296 18.07 13.00 2.00
N ILE A 297 18.24 11.69 1.75
CA ILE A 297 19.27 11.12 0.87
C ILE A 297 18.66 10.21 -0.19
N ARG A 298 17.74 9.31 0.18
CA ARG A 298 17.15 8.29 -0.71
C ARG A 298 16.52 8.84 -1.97
N GLN A 299 16.00 10.07 -1.98
CA GLN A 299 15.47 10.66 -3.21
C GLN A 299 16.51 10.82 -4.33
N LEU A 300 17.80 10.65 -4.01
CA LEU A 300 18.95 10.69 -4.94
C LEU A 300 19.45 9.29 -5.35
N SER A 301 18.79 8.23 -4.88
CA SER A 301 19.25 6.83 -4.99
C SER A 301 19.23 6.29 -6.41
N ALA A 302 18.23 6.68 -7.19
CA ALA A 302 18.05 6.28 -8.57
C ALA A 302 17.40 7.41 -9.38
N ASP A 303 17.17 7.14 -10.66
CA ASP A 303 16.55 8.10 -11.55
C ASP A 303 15.19 8.59 -11.06
N PRO A 304 14.90 9.88 -11.26
CA PRO A 304 15.57 10.76 -12.23
C PRO A 304 16.71 11.64 -11.70
N ALA A 305 16.98 11.64 -10.40
CA ALA A 305 17.96 12.57 -9.81
C ALA A 305 19.39 12.39 -10.37
N PRO A 306 19.99 11.18 -10.42
CA PRO A 306 21.31 10.97 -11.01
C PRO A 306 21.41 11.45 -12.46
N PHE A 307 20.41 11.18 -13.30
CA PHE A 307 20.36 11.67 -14.68
C PHE A 307 20.44 13.21 -14.75
N LEU A 308 19.63 13.91 -13.96
CA LEU A 308 19.62 15.38 -13.95
C LEU A 308 20.90 15.98 -13.36
N MET A 309 21.62 15.23 -12.51
CA MET A 309 22.87 15.64 -11.89
C MET A 309 24.10 15.46 -12.80
N GLU A 310 23.96 14.78 -13.93
CA GLU A 310 25.07 14.57 -14.87
C GLU A 310 25.64 15.89 -15.38
N GLN A 311 26.98 15.97 -15.43
CA GLN A 311 27.67 17.19 -15.79
C GLN A 311 27.27 17.72 -17.17
N GLY A 312 27.10 16.84 -18.17
CA GLY A 312 26.65 17.23 -19.51
C GLY A 312 25.27 17.91 -19.50
N ASN A 313 24.32 17.37 -18.73
CA ASN A 313 22.99 17.97 -18.57
C ASN A 313 23.08 19.30 -17.83
N ARG A 314 23.86 19.37 -16.74
CA ARG A 314 23.99 20.59 -15.95
C ARG A 314 24.69 21.73 -16.69
N THR A 315 25.65 21.43 -17.56
CA THR A 315 26.35 22.43 -18.38
C THR A 315 25.44 22.93 -19.50
N ARG A 316 24.72 22.04 -20.21
CA ARG A 316 23.87 22.43 -21.35
C ARG A 316 22.55 23.10 -20.91
N TYR A 317 22.03 22.73 -19.75
CA TYR A 317 20.71 23.14 -19.27
C TYR A 317 20.78 23.70 -17.84
N PRO A 318 21.43 24.87 -17.65
CA PRO A 318 21.59 25.47 -16.34
C PRO A 318 20.22 25.77 -15.71
N SER A 319 19.93 25.13 -14.59
CA SER A 319 18.65 25.20 -13.90
C SER A 319 18.80 24.92 -12.41
N PHE A 320 17.80 25.31 -11.64
CA PHE A 320 17.59 24.76 -10.31
C PHE A 320 16.96 23.38 -10.43
N ILE A 321 17.38 22.44 -9.59
CA ILE A 321 16.73 21.13 -9.46
C ILE A 321 16.27 20.94 -8.03
N PHE A 322 14.96 20.89 -7.85
CA PHE A 322 14.29 20.69 -6.57
C PHE A 322 13.85 19.24 -6.46
N MET A 323 14.38 18.54 -5.45
CA MET A 323 14.20 17.10 -5.24
C MET A 323 13.57 16.86 -3.85
N PRO A 324 12.24 16.99 -3.73
CA PRO A 324 11.53 16.72 -2.48
C PRO A 324 11.59 15.23 -2.12
N GLN A 325 11.66 14.91 -0.83
CA GLN A 325 11.51 13.54 -0.35
C GLN A 325 10.11 13.33 0.22
N CYS A 326 9.37 12.39 -0.36
CA CYS A 326 8.07 11.98 0.16
C CYS A 326 8.27 11.07 1.39
N PRO A 327 7.61 11.34 2.54
CA PRO A 327 7.68 10.48 3.71
C PRO A 327 7.12 9.07 3.48
N GLN A 328 7.56 8.12 4.30
CA GLN A 328 7.03 6.76 4.32
C GLN A 328 5.52 6.76 4.60
N GLY A 329 4.76 5.97 3.84
CA GLY A 329 3.30 5.87 3.97
C GLY A 329 2.51 7.01 3.32
N MET A 330 3.18 7.91 2.62
CA MET A 330 2.58 8.99 1.82
C MET A 330 2.91 8.81 0.34
N GLY A 331 2.25 9.57 -0.53
CA GLY A 331 2.60 9.70 -1.94
C GLY A 331 2.73 11.15 -2.39
N PHE A 332 3.33 11.36 -3.57
CA PHE A 332 3.27 12.66 -4.26
C PHE A 332 1.87 13.01 -4.78
N SER A 333 0.94 12.05 -4.76
CA SER A 333 -0.47 12.24 -5.03
C SER A 333 -1.30 11.56 -3.94
N GLY A 334 -2.58 11.94 -3.83
CA GLY A 334 -3.56 11.24 -2.99
C GLY A 334 -4.10 9.95 -3.63
N ALA A 335 -3.47 9.48 -4.71
CA ALA A 335 -3.89 8.28 -5.41
C ALA A 335 -3.90 7.08 -4.45
N TYR A 336 -4.87 6.20 -4.64
CA TYR A 336 -5.05 4.98 -3.84
C TYR A 336 -5.37 5.25 -2.35
N GLY A 337 -5.91 6.42 -2.03
CA GLY A 337 -6.32 6.77 -0.66
C GLY A 337 -5.17 7.07 0.30
N ASN A 338 -3.93 7.11 -0.20
CA ASN A 338 -2.75 7.44 0.59
C ASN A 338 -2.76 8.92 0.98
N ALA A 339 -2.18 9.24 2.14
CA ALA A 339 -1.90 10.63 2.49
C ALA A 339 -0.92 11.22 1.46
N SER A 340 -1.11 12.49 1.08
CA SER A 340 -0.27 13.14 0.07
C SER A 340 0.61 14.23 0.66
N VAL A 341 1.83 14.35 0.12
CA VAL A 341 2.79 15.42 0.46
C VAL A 341 2.70 16.63 -0.49
N ASP A 342 1.85 16.56 -1.51
CA ASP A 342 1.72 17.54 -2.59
C ASP A 342 1.61 19.01 -2.11
N SER A 343 0.76 19.28 -1.12
CA SER A 343 0.54 20.63 -0.59
C SER A 343 1.82 21.24 0.01
N LEU A 344 2.68 20.44 0.63
CA LEU A 344 3.98 20.88 1.14
C LEU A 344 4.94 21.14 -0.01
N VAL A 345 4.92 20.29 -1.04
CA VAL A 345 5.77 20.45 -2.23
C VAL A 345 5.41 21.74 -2.98
N PHE A 346 4.14 22.02 -3.24
CA PHE A 346 3.71 23.26 -3.91
C PHE A 346 4.05 24.52 -3.09
N ARG A 347 3.91 24.47 -1.76
CA ARG A 347 4.29 25.59 -0.90
C ARG A 347 5.80 25.81 -0.88
N ALA A 348 6.59 24.75 -0.84
CA ALA A 348 8.04 24.83 -0.96
C ALA A 348 8.49 25.42 -2.30
N ILE A 349 7.83 25.06 -3.42
CA ILE A 349 8.08 25.67 -4.74
C ILE A 349 7.81 27.18 -4.70
N ARG A 350 6.66 27.61 -4.16
CA ARG A 350 6.34 29.05 -4.05
C ARG A 350 7.34 29.81 -3.18
N GLU A 351 7.80 29.22 -2.08
CA GLU A 351 8.84 29.82 -1.25
C GLU A 351 10.19 29.92 -2.00
N LEU A 352 10.57 28.88 -2.75
CA LEU A 352 11.74 28.89 -3.61
C LEU A 352 11.68 30.04 -4.62
N GLN A 353 10.54 30.24 -5.28
CA GLN A 353 10.34 31.34 -6.24
C GLN A 353 10.45 32.73 -5.59
N GLY A 354 10.07 32.86 -4.31
CA GLY A 354 10.20 34.12 -3.58
C GLY A 354 11.64 34.47 -3.18
N ARG A 355 12.55 33.49 -3.14
CA ARG A 355 13.93 33.67 -2.63
C ARG A 355 15.04 33.44 -3.65
N LEU A 356 14.73 32.82 -4.79
CA LEU A 356 15.69 32.51 -5.86
C LEU A 356 15.19 33.12 -7.17
N PRO A 357 16.08 33.49 -8.10
CA PRO A 357 15.70 33.98 -9.42
C PRO A 357 15.22 32.82 -10.30
N ILE A 358 14.10 32.21 -9.94
CA ILE A 358 13.44 31.15 -10.71
C ILE A 358 12.52 31.80 -11.74
N ASP A 359 12.69 31.40 -12.99
CA ASP A 359 11.82 31.82 -14.08
C ASP A 359 10.43 31.15 -13.94
N PRO A 360 9.36 31.91 -13.63
CA PRO A 360 8.03 31.34 -13.42
C PRO A 360 7.41 30.77 -14.71
N LYS A 361 7.97 31.10 -15.89
CA LYS A 361 7.54 30.57 -17.18
C LYS A 361 8.22 29.24 -17.54
N ARG A 362 9.23 28.82 -16.78
CA ARG A 362 10.03 27.60 -17.05
C ARG A 362 10.18 26.73 -15.79
N ILE A 363 9.04 26.31 -15.25
CA ILE A 363 8.99 25.31 -14.17
C ILE A 363 8.54 23.98 -14.77
N TYR A 364 9.36 22.94 -14.65
CA TYR A 364 9.08 21.63 -15.21
C TYR A 364 8.89 20.61 -14.09
N VAL A 365 8.11 19.56 -14.34
CA VAL A 365 8.01 18.41 -13.42
C VAL A 365 8.34 17.11 -14.14
N LEU A 366 9.16 16.28 -13.51
CA LEU A 366 9.56 14.99 -14.04
C LEU A 366 9.63 13.98 -12.91
N GLY A 367 9.19 12.75 -13.16
CA GLY A 367 9.24 11.71 -12.15
C GLY A 367 9.01 10.30 -12.70
N VAL A 368 9.53 9.32 -11.96
CA VAL A 368 9.47 7.89 -12.31
C VAL A 368 8.57 7.14 -11.34
N SER A 369 7.74 6.21 -11.82
CA SER A 369 6.90 5.34 -10.99
C SER A 369 6.00 6.16 -10.06
N GLY A 370 6.17 6.06 -8.73
CA GLY A 370 5.51 6.94 -7.75
C GLY A 370 5.66 8.45 -8.06
N GLY A 371 6.83 8.88 -8.56
CA GLY A 371 7.04 10.25 -9.05
C GLY A 371 6.39 10.51 -10.40
N GLY A 372 6.16 9.49 -11.23
CA GLY A 372 5.39 9.57 -12.46
C GLY A 372 3.90 9.82 -12.18
N TYR A 373 3.31 9.11 -11.22
CA TYR A 373 1.98 9.43 -10.68
C TYR A 373 1.94 10.85 -10.10
N GLY A 374 2.98 11.24 -9.36
CA GLY A 374 3.13 12.60 -8.85
C GLY A 374 3.16 13.65 -9.97
N SER A 375 3.86 13.37 -11.07
CA SER A 375 3.97 14.30 -12.21
C SER A 375 2.61 14.53 -12.87
N TRP A 376 1.84 13.47 -13.11
CA TRP A 376 0.46 13.57 -13.60
C TRP A 376 -0.45 14.34 -12.64
N HIS A 377 -0.35 14.04 -11.34
CA HIS A 377 -1.12 14.75 -10.31
C HIS A 377 -0.78 16.23 -10.27
N PHE A 378 0.50 16.59 -10.33
CA PHE A 378 0.95 17.97 -10.19
C PHE A 378 0.43 18.87 -11.29
N ILE A 379 0.49 18.41 -12.55
CA ILE A 379 -0.09 19.17 -13.66
C ILE A 379 -1.61 19.15 -13.67
N SER A 380 -2.26 18.15 -13.07
CA SER A 380 -3.73 18.11 -12.95
C SER A 380 -4.25 19.04 -11.86
N ALA A 381 -3.48 19.21 -10.78
CA ALA A 381 -3.80 20.07 -9.65
C ALA A 381 -3.49 21.54 -9.94
N HIS A 382 -2.34 21.80 -10.56
CA HIS A 382 -1.83 23.14 -10.86
C HIS A 382 -1.28 23.23 -12.29
N PRO A 383 -2.11 23.06 -13.34
CA PRO A 383 -1.67 23.14 -14.74
C PRO A 383 -0.98 24.48 -15.07
N GLU A 384 -1.39 25.56 -14.41
CA GLU A 384 -0.84 26.91 -14.56
C GLU A 384 0.60 27.05 -14.01
N MET A 385 1.04 26.15 -13.13
CA MET A 385 2.36 26.22 -12.51
C MET A 385 3.45 25.72 -13.47
N PHE A 386 3.19 24.65 -14.23
CA PHE A 386 4.19 23.91 -14.97
C PHE A 386 4.20 24.24 -16.47
N ALA A 387 5.39 24.49 -17.02
CA ALA A 387 5.63 24.71 -18.44
C ALA A 387 5.75 23.40 -19.23
N ALA A 388 6.11 22.30 -18.57
CA ALA A 388 6.13 20.96 -19.17
C ALA A 388 6.12 19.89 -18.09
N ALA A 389 5.69 18.68 -18.47
CA ALA A 389 5.81 17.49 -17.64
C ALA A 389 6.36 16.27 -18.39
N VAL A 390 7.15 15.46 -17.67
CA VAL A 390 7.69 14.19 -18.13
C VAL A 390 7.34 13.07 -17.14
N PRO A 391 6.11 12.52 -17.20
CA PRO A 391 5.71 11.37 -16.40
C PRO A 391 6.29 10.06 -16.97
N ILE A 392 6.97 9.27 -16.15
CA ILE A 392 7.60 8.00 -16.54
C ILE A 392 7.01 6.85 -15.71
N CYS A 393 6.45 5.83 -16.36
CA CYS A 393 5.82 4.65 -15.73
C CYS A 393 4.81 5.00 -14.63
N GLY A 394 3.92 5.95 -14.88
CA GLY A 394 2.91 6.45 -13.93
C GLY A 394 1.49 6.46 -14.49
N GLY A 395 0.58 7.06 -13.71
CA GLY A 395 -0.82 7.23 -14.07
C GLY A 395 -1.44 8.49 -13.46
N GLY A 396 -2.56 8.93 -14.02
CA GLY A 396 -3.37 10.03 -13.50
C GLY A 396 -4.85 9.67 -13.56
N GLU A 397 -5.72 10.60 -13.21
CA GLU A 397 -7.17 10.41 -13.37
C GLU A 397 -7.63 10.99 -14.71
N PRO A 398 -8.12 10.16 -15.66
CA PRO A 398 -8.47 10.60 -17.02
C PRO A 398 -9.47 11.76 -17.08
N LYS A 399 -10.33 11.91 -16.06
CA LYS A 399 -11.26 13.04 -15.94
C LYS A 399 -10.57 14.41 -15.90
N TYR A 400 -9.27 14.48 -15.55
CA TYR A 400 -8.49 15.72 -15.58
C TYR A 400 -7.82 15.99 -16.92
N GLY A 401 -7.90 15.09 -17.91
CA GLY A 401 -7.36 15.29 -19.26
C GLY A 401 -7.69 16.66 -19.88
N PRO A 402 -8.94 17.18 -19.78
CA PRO A 402 -9.28 18.51 -20.27
C PRO A 402 -8.49 19.67 -19.65
N LYS A 403 -7.99 19.53 -18.42
CA LYS A 403 -7.15 20.56 -17.77
C LYS A 403 -5.74 20.63 -18.34
N LEU A 404 -5.32 19.60 -19.08
CA LEU A 404 -3.94 19.42 -19.52
C LEU A 404 -3.75 19.74 -21.01
N VAL A 405 -4.78 20.24 -21.70
CA VAL A 405 -4.74 20.54 -23.15
C VAL A 405 -3.58 21.46 -23.51
N ASN A 406 -3.30 22.44 -22.65
CA ASN A 406 -2.27 23.46 -22.86
C ASN A 406 -0.96 23.16 -22.13
N VAL A 407 -0.83 22.00 -21.47
CA VAL A 407 0.40 21.61 -20.79
C VAL A 407 1.20 20.69 -21.71
N PRO A 408 2.40 21.08 -22.16
CA PRO A 408 3.30 20.17 -22.88
C PRO A 408 3.63 18.94 -22.03
N VAL A 409 3.25 17.76 -22.53
CA VAL A 409 3.52 16.48 -21.86
C VAL A 409 4.28 15.57 -22.80
N TRP A 410 5.36 14.94 -22.29
CA TRP A 410 5.98 13.78 -22.91
C TRP A 410 6.04 12.63 -21.92
N ALA A 411 5.11 11.69 -22.05
CA ALA A 411 5.03 10.53 -21.17
C ALA A 411 5.76 9.31 -21.75
N PHE A 412 6.26 8.46 -20.85
CA PHE A 412 7.01 7.24 -21.19
C PHE A 412 6.48 6.03 -20.41
N HIS A 413 6.39 4.87 -21.05
CA HIS A 413 5.99 3.63 -20.38
C HIS A 413 6.54 2.37 -21.07
N GLY A 414 6.76 1.29 -20.31
CA GLY A 414 6.99 -0.05 -20.85
C GLY A 414 5.69 -0.81 -21.05
N ALA A 415 5.45 -1.40 -22.22
CA ALA A 415 4.19 -2.11 -22.51
C ALA A 415 3.98 -3.38 -21.67
N ARG A 416 5.05 -3.90 -21.04
CA ARG A 416 5.04 -5.10 -20.19
C ARG A 416 5.24 -4.76 -18.72
N ASP A 417 4.98 -3.51 -18.33
CA ASP A 417 5.14 -3.06 -16.95
C ASP A 417 4.16 -3.81 -16.03
N LYS A 418 4.75 -4.57 -15.10
CA LYS A 418 4.04 -5.38 -14.12
C LYS A 418 3.87 -4.67 -12.78
N LEU A 419 4.45 -3.49 -12.57
CA LEU A 419 4.37 -2.74 -11.31
C LEU A 419 3.41 -1.56 -11.43
N ALA A 420 3.45 -0.85 -12.55
CA ALA A 420 2.47 0.16 -12.93
C ALA A 420 1.87 -0.26 -14.28
N PRO A 421 0.58 -0.62 -14.36
CA PRO A 421 -0.04 -0.98 -15.64
C PRO A 421 0.10 0.13 -16.68
N VAL A 422 0.48 -0.24 -17.91
CA VAL A 422 0.70 0.70 -19.02
C VAL A 422 -0.59 1.44 -19.40
N GLU A 423 -1.74 0.80 -19.16
CA GLU A 423 -3.09 1.34 -19.34
C GLU A 423 -3.23 2.70 -18.67
N HIS A 424 -2.65 2.90 -17.48
CA HIS A 424 -2.76 4.15 -16.75
C HIS A 424 -2.16 5.35 -17.51
N SER A 425 -1.08 5.15 -18.27
CA SER A 425 -0.54 6.19 -19.14
C SER A 425 -1.35 6.32 -20.43
N ARG A 426 -1.75 5.20 -21.05
CA ARG A 426 -2.56 5.21 -22.27
C ARG A 426 -3.88 5.96 -22.07
N GLU A 427 -4.56 5.76 -20.95
CA GLU A 427 -5.82 6.42 -20.62
C GLU A 427 -5.66 7.94 -20.45
N MET A 428 -4.60 8.40 -19.77
CA MET A 428 -4.29 9.83 -19.66
C MET A 428 -4.00 10.44 -21.03
N ILE A 429 -3.17 9.78 -21.84
CA ILE A 429 -2.85 10.23 -23.20
C ILE A 429 -4.12 10.32 -24.06
N ALA A 430 -4.98 9.30 -24.00
CA ALA A 430 -6.25 9.28 -24.70
C ALA A 430 -7.19 10.41 -24.23
N ALA A 431 -7.27 10.66 -22.93
CA ALA A 431 -8.11 11.70 -22.35
C ALA A 431 -7.68 13.11 -22.79
N ILE A 432 -6.38 13.39 -22.80
CA ILE A 432 -5.85 14.69 -23.26
C ILE A 432 -6.10 14.88 -24.76
N ARG A 433 -5.83 13.84 -25.57
CA ARG A 433 -6.10 13.88 -27.03
C ARG A 433 -7.58 14.10 -27.31
N LYS A 434 -8.46 13.40 -26.58
CA LYS A 434 -9.92 13.56 -26.70
C LYS A 434 -10.38 14.98 -26.36
N ALA A 435 -9.69 15.65 -25.44
CA ALA A 435 -9.96 17.05 -25.09
C ALA A 435 -9.32 18.07 -26.04
N GLY A 436 -8.61 17.62 -27.09
CA GLY A 436 -7.97 18.49 -28.09
C GLY A 436 -6.50 18.83 -27.79
N GLY A 437 -5.88 18.24 -26.77
CA GLY A 437 -4.46 18.43 -26.48
C GLY A 437 -3.55 17.51 -27.31
N HIS A 438 -2.26 17.82 -27.33
CA HIS A 438 -1.27 17.12 -28.17
C HIS A 438 -0.11 16.53 -27.34
N PRO A 439 -0.38 15.59 -26.40
CA PRO A 439 0.68 15.00 -25.61
C PRO A 439 1.55 14.07 -26.47
N LYS A 440 2.85 14.11 -26.21
CA LYS A 440 3.80 13.13 -26.74
C LYS A 440 3.83 11.90 -25.85
N TYR A 441 3.90 10.72 -26.47
CA TYR A 441 3.91 9.45 -25.76
C TYR A 441 4.88 8.48 -26.43
N THR A 442 5.82 7.95 -25.65
CA THR A 442 6.73 6.90 -26.09
C THR A 442 6.46 5.65 -25.27
N GLU A 443 6.09 4.57 -25.95
CA GLU A 443 5.85 3.27 -25.33
C GLU A 443 6.87 2.25 -25.82
N TYR A 444 7.52 1.55 -24.90
CA TYR A 444 8.52 0.53 -25.21
C TYR A 444 7.86 -0.86 -25.20
N GLU A 445 7.58 -1.40 -26.39
CA GLU A 445 6.83 -2.65 -26.61
C GLU A 445 7.35 -3.85 -25.81
N PHE A 446 8.68 -3.97 -25.67
CA PHE A 446 9.31 -5.13 -25.02
C PHE A 446 9.78 -4.86 -23.58
N ALA A 447 9.58 -3.65 -23.06
CA ALA A 447 10.11 -3.26 -21.76
C ALA A 447 9.08 -3.39 -20.62
N GLY A 448 9.57 -3.72 -19.42
CA GLY A 448 8.81 -3.70 -18.17
C GLY A 448 8.90 -2.34 -17.46
N HIS A 449 8.92 -2.33 -16.13
CA HIS A 449 8.96 -1.08 -15.33
C HIS A 449 10.27 -0.28 -15.51
N GLY A 450 11.39 -0.98 -15.77
CA GLY A 450 12.73 -0.40 -15.81
C GLY A 450 13.12 0.19 -17.15
N ILE A 451 12.57 1.35 -17.50
CA ILE A 451 12.80 2.01 -18.81
C ILE A 451 13.73 3.23 -18.75
N TRP A 452 14.30 3.56 -17.60
CA TRP A 452 15.10 4.79 -17.40
C TRP A 452 16.28 4.90 -18.38
N ASP A 453 16.98 3.81 -18.67
CA ASP A 453 18.09 3.82 -19.64
C ASP A 453 17.64 4.08 -21.08
N ASN A 454 16.41 3.68 -21.42
CA ASN A 454 15.80 4.02 -22.71
C ASN A 454 15.44 5.50 -22.74
N VAL A 455 14.74 5.99 -21.70
CA VAL A 455 14.28 7.38 -21.60
C VAL A 455 15.45 8.37 -21.67
N ARG A 456 16.59 8.05 -21.05
CA ARG A 456 17.82 8.86 -21.11
C ARG A 456 18.28 9.17 -22.54
N LYS A 457 17.96 8.32 -23.52
CA LYS A 457 18.40 8.43 -24.92
C LYS A 457 17.44 9.23 -25.80
N GLU A 458 16.27 9.61 -25.28
CA GLU A 458 15.20 10.25 -26.06
C GLU A 458 15.38 11.77 -26.21
N GLY A 459 16.41 12.36 -25.58
CA GLY A 459 16.61 13.82 -25.63
C GLY A 459 15.62 14.60 -24.76
N ILE A 460 15.17 14.01 -23.64
CA ILE A 460 14.15 14.61 -22.76
C ILE A 460 14.52 16.01 -22.26
N MET A 461 15.82 16.28 -22.02
CA MET A 461 16.28 17.60 -21.57
C MET A 461 16.13 18.65 -22.67
N GLU A 462 16.46 18.31 -23.91
CA GLU A 462 16.33 19.22 -25.05
C GLU A 462 14.87 19.59 -25.28
N TRP A 463 13.99 18.59 -25.31
CA TRP A 463 12.56 18.81 -25.47
C TRP A 463 11.95 19.62 -24.32
N MET A 464 12.30 19.30 -23.06
CA MET A 464 11.76 19.97 -21.89
C MET A 464 12.18 21.44 -21.82
N PHE A 465 13.45 21.75 -22.11
CA PHE A 465 13.96 23.13 -22.07
C PHE A 465 13.53 23.99 -23.25
N ALA A 466 12.98 23.40 -24.31
CA ALA A 466 12.34 24.12 -25.40
C ALA A 466 10.94 24.65 -25.02
N GLN A 467 10.34 24.17 -23.92
CA GLN A 467 9.01 24.58 -23.48
C GLN A 467 9.08 25.84 -22.62
N HIS A 468 8.12 26.74 -22.77
CA HIS A 468 7.89 27.87 -21.88
C HIS A 468 6.40 28.21 -21.87
N LYS A 469 5.92 28.75 -20.75
CA LYS A 469 4.58 29.37 -20.72
C LYS A 469 4.63 30.72 -21.44
N GLU A 470 3.54 31.10 -22.08
CA GLU A 470 3.39 32.41 -22.73
C GLU A 470 3.41 33.57 -21.72
#